data_AF-A0A2I7SFW6-F1
#
_entry.id   AF-A0A2I7SFW6-F1
#
_cell.length_a   1.000
_cell.length_b   1.000
_cell.length_c   1.000
_cell.angle_alpha   90.00
_cell.angle_beta   90.00
_cell.angle_gamma   90.00
#
_symmetry.space_group_name_H-M   'P 1'
#
loop_
_entity.id
_entity.type
_entity.pdbx_description
1 polymer ?
#
loop_
_entity_poly.entity_id
_entity_poly.type
_entity_poly.pdbx_seq_one_letter_code
_entity_poly.pdbx_strand_id
1 'polypeptide(L)'
;MANHYRNTIAKGLKQYDKGQHSDQFYNDMAWEGLANIPDHNSTNVHDQIYTEAWKKLTSVEQNRIKNTITTEKMNGNKTCEK
;
A
#
# COMPACT_ATOMS: atom_id res chain seq x y z
N MET A 1 15.44 3.84 6.60
CA MET A 1 15.09 2.40 6.72
C MET A 1 13.79 2.08 5.98
N ALA A 2 12.65 2.70 6.31
CA ALA A 2 11.37 2.47 5.61
C ALA A 2 11.43 2.70 4.08
N ASN A 3 12.22 3.65 3.60
CA ASN A 3 12.33 3.90 2.16
C ASN A 3 12.96 2.74 1.38
N HIS A 4 13.98 2.09 1.95
CA HIS A 4 14.66 0.96 1.31
C HIS A 4 13.73 -0.24 1.19
N TYR A 5 13.07 -0.63 2.29
CA TYR A 5 12.12 -1.75 2.28
C TYR A 5 10.91 -1.50 1.39
N ARG A 6 10.33 -0.28 1.41
CA ARG A 6 9.23 0.07 0.50
C ARG A 6 9.63 -0.06 -0.97
N ASN A 7 10.82 0.41 -1.35
CA ASN A 7 11.30 0.26 -2.71
C ASN A 7 11.50 -1.21 -3.11
N THR A 8 11.99 -2.05 -2.18
CA THR A 8 12.13 -3.49 -2.42
C THR A 8 10.77 -4.16 -2.62
N ILE A 9 9.78 -3.83 -1.77
CA ILE A 9 8.40 -4.33 -1.90
C ILE A 9 7.78 -3.87 -3.21
N ALA A 10 7.88 -2.58 -3.56
CA ALA A 10 7.33 -2.03 -4.81
C ALA A 10 7.91 -2.72 -6.05
N LYS A 11 9.23 -2.97 -6.06
CA LYS A 11 9.88 -3.72 -7.15
C LYS A 11 9.38 -5.16 -7.23
N GLY A 12 9.23 -5.83 -6.08
CA GLY A 12 8.67 -7.18 -6.01
C GLY A 12 7.25 -7.24 -6.57
N LEU A 13 6.37 -6.34 -6.11
CA LEU A 13 4.99 -6.22 -6.60
C LEU A 13 4.95 -6.00 -8.12
N LYS A 14 5.75 -5.07 -8.63
CA LYS A 14 5.87 -4.82 -10.07
C LYS A 14 6.30 -6.05 -10.86
N GLN A 15 7.27 -6.82 -10.32
CA GLN A 15 7.76 -8.03 -10.97
C GLN A 15 6.68 -9.12 -11.03
N TYR A 16 5.93 -9.33 -9.94
CA TYR A 16 4.86 -10.32 -9.89
C TYR A 16 3.68 -9.96 -10.80
N ASP A 17 3.31 -8.68 -10.82
CA ASP A 17 2.22 -8.16 -11.64
C ASP A 17 2.65 -7.85 -13.09
N LYS A 18 3.86 -8.26 -13.50
CA LYS A 18 4.44 -8.03 -14.83
C LYS A 18 4.41 -6.55 -15.28
N GLY A 19 4.40 -5.61 -14.32
CA GLY A 19 4.38 -4.17 -14.60
C GLY A 19 3.11 -3.66 -15.26
N GLN A 20 1.95 -4.29 -15.01
CA GLN A 20 0.66 -3.84 -15.56
C GLN A 20 0.21 -2.47 -15.05
N HIS A 21 0.73 -2.02 -13.90
CA HIS A 21 0.42 -0.75 -13.29
C HIS A 21 1.60 0.24 -13.33
N SER A 22 1.31 1.50 -12.96
CA SER A 22 2.34 2.54 -12.86
C SER A 22 3.30 2.32 -11.70
N ASP A 23 4.50 2.90 -11.77
CA ASP A 23 5.43 2.89 -10.63
C ASP A 23 4.83 3.55 -9.38
N GLN A 24 3.97 4.56 -9.57
CA GLN A 24 3.29 5.21 -8.46
C GLN A 24 2.33 4.27 -7.74
N PHE A 25 1.62 3.42 -8.49
CA PHE A 25 0.75 2.40 -7.92
C PHE A 25 1.54 1.43 -7.05
N TYR A 26 2.65 0.88 -7.54
CA TYR A 26 3.45 -0.08 -6.74
C TYR A 26 4.10 0.59 -5.53
N ASN A 27 4.52 1.85 -5.64
CA ASN A 27 5.02 2.62 -4.50
C ASN A 27 3.93 2.88 -3.46
N ASP A 28 2.69 3.09 -3.88
CA ASP A 28 1.55 3.25 -2.98
C ASP A 28 1.18 1.90 -2.34
N MET A 29 1.12 0.80 -3.11
CA MET A 29 0.87 -0.54 -2.59
C MET A 29 1.94 -1.02 -1.62
N ALA A 30 3.20 -0.61 -1.80
CA ALA A 30 4.29 -0.93 -0.86
C ALA A 30 4.14 -0.29 0.53
N TRP A 31 3.16 0.61 0.71
CA TRP A 31 2.75 1.09 2.02
C TRP A 31 1.75 0.18 2.72
N GLU A 32 1.22 -0.84 2.06
CA GLU A 32 0.39 -1.85 2.71
C GLU A 32 1.18 -2.53 3.83
N GLY A 33 0.62 -2.52 5.05
CA GLY A 33 1.31 -2.97 6.28
C GLY A 33 2.17 -1.92 6.99
N LEU A 34 2.43 -0.77 6.37
CA LEU A 34 3.12 0.39 6.99
C LEU A 34 2.21 1.63 7.12
N ALA A 35 1.08 1.60 6.41
CA ALA A 35 0.05 2.63 6.38
C ALA A 35 -1.10 2.34 7.35
N ASN A 36 -1.80 3.41 7.75
CA ASN A 36 -3.07 3.34 8.46
C ASN A 36 -4.20 2.89 7.50
N ILE A 37 -4.25 1.59 7.22
CA ILE A 37 -5.33 0.97 6.48
C ILE A 37 -5.83 -0.19 7.33
N PRO A 38 -7.03 -0.07 7.93
CA PRO A 38 -7.59 -1.17 8.69
C PRO A 38 -7.72 -2.40 7.78
N ASP A 39 -7.30 -3.56 8.29
CA ASP A 39 -7.68 -4.83 7.67
C ASP A 39 -9.21 -4.94 7.71
N HIS A 40 -9.77 -5.55 6.68
CA HIS A 40 -11.20 -5.59 6.40
C HIS A 40 -11.95 -6.09 7.65
N ASN A 41 -12.61 -5.16 8.37
CA ASN A 41 -13.44 -5.30 9.59
C ASN A 41 -12.89 -4.70 10.90
N SER A 42 -11.72 -4.06 10.97
CA SER A 42 -11.34 -3.38 12.21
C SER A 42 -11.94 -1.97 12.31
N THR A 43 -12.85 -1.78 13.28
CA THR A 43 -13.33 -0.47 13.75
C THR A 43 -12.44 0.14 14.82
N ASN A 44 -11.36 -0.56 15.22
CA ASN A 44 -10.52 -0.16 16.34
C ASN A 44 -9.35 0.72 15.88
N VAL A 45 -9.26 1.91 16.47
CA VAL A 45 -8.16 2.87 16.25
C VAL A 45 -6.80 2.28 16.67
N HIS A 46 -6.81 1.24 17.51
CA HIS A 46 -5.62 0.53 17.99
C HIS A 46 -4.97 -0.41 16.97
N ASP A 47 -5.66 -0.75 15.87
CA ASP A 47 -5.08 -1.59 14.80
C ASP A 47 -4.37 -0.74 13.73
N GLN A 48 -4.25 0.57 13.97
CA GLN A 48 -3.63 1.53 13.07
C GLN A 48 -2.15 1.67 13.43
N ILE A 49 -1.27 1.01 12.67
CA ILE A 49 0.17 1.14 12.87
C ILE A 49 0.65 2.45 12.24
N TYR A 50 0.92 3.45 13.09
CA TYR A 50 1.53 4.72 12.68
C TYR A 50 3.05 4.61 12.72
N THR A 51 3.65 4.16 11.63
CA THR A 51 5.11 4.22 11.52
C THR A 51 5.58 5.69 11.50
N GLU A 52 6.74 5.98 12.08
CA GLU A 52 7.35 7.33 12.00
C GLU A 52 7.57 7.79 10.54
N ALA A 53 7.65 6.85 9.60
CA ALA A 53 7.70 7.15 8.17
C ALA A 53 6.34 7.62 7.63
N TRP A 54 5.23 7.02 8.08
CA TRP A 54 3.88 7.41 7.68
C TRP A 54 3.51 8.81 8.18
N LYS A 55 3.92 9.16 9.41
CA LYS A 55 3.67 10.49 10.01
C LYS A 55 4.36 11.62 9.26
N LYS A 56 5.43 11.34 8.51
CA LYS A 56 6.18 12.34 7.73
C LYS A 56 5.54 12.63 6.36
N LEU A 57 4.58 11.83 5.93
CA LEU A 57 3.84 12.09 4.70
C LEU A 57 2.85 13.24 4.89
N THR A 58 2.63 13.97 3.82
CA THR A 58 1.56 14.95 3.74
C THR A 58 0.19 14.26 3.75
N SER A 59 -0.86 14.98 4.15
CA SER A 59 -2.24 14.49 4.10
C SER A 59 -2.66 14.07 2.67
N VAL A 60 -2.16 14.77 1.66
CA VAL A 60 -2.40 14.46 0.24
C VAL A 60 -1.81 13.11 -0.14
N GLU A 61 -0.54 12.86 0.23
CA GLU A 61 0.12 11.57 -0.03
C GLU A 61 -0.57 10.43 0.71
N GLN A 62 -0.92 10.65 1.99
CA GLN A 62 -1.63 9.66 2.79
C GLN A 62 -2.98 9.29 2.16
N ASN A 63 -3.75 10.29 1.71
CA ASN A 63 -5.04 10.06 1.06
C ASN A 63 -4.89 9.33 -0.27
N ARG A 64 -3.89 9.70 -1.08
CA ARG A 64 -3.61 9.00 -2.34
C ARG A 64 -3.30 7.52 -2.08
N ILE A 65 -2.38 7.23 -1.16
CA ILE A 65 -1.98 5.86 -0.82
C ILE A 65 -3.18 5.05 -0.31
N LYS A 66 -3.98 5.64 0.60
CA LYS A 66 -5.21 5.01 1.11
C LYS A 66 -6.18 4.70 -0.01
N ASN A 67 -6.39 5.63 -0.94
CA ASN A 67 -7.30 5.43 -2.06
C ASN A 67 -6.80 4.32 -2.99
N THR A 68 -5.53 4.34 -3.38
CA THR A 68 -4.92 3.30 -4.22
C THR A 68 -5.13 1.90 -3.62
N ILE A 69 -4.76 1.72 -2.34
CA ILE A 69 -4.86 0.42 -1.68
C ILE A 69 -6.33 0.00 -1.50
N THR A 70 -7.22 0.92 -1.11
CA THR A 70 -8.64 0.59 -0.92
C THR A 70 -9.29 0.20 -2.25
N THR A 71 -8.98 0.93 -3.33
CA THR A 71 -9.44 0.59 -4.67
C THR A 71 -8.94 -0.77 -5.13
N GLU A 72 -7.66 -1.08 -4.92
CA GLU A 72 -7.10 -2.39 -5.27
C GLU A 72 -7.74 -3.52 -4.45
N LYS A 73 -7.98 -3.32 -3.15
CA LYS A 73 -8.66 -4.33 -2.31
C LYS A 73 -10.10 -4.60 -2.74
N MET A 74 -10.81 -3.58 -3.20
CA MET A 74 -12.22 -3.71 -3.63
C MET A 74 -12.34 -4.28 -5.05
N ASN A 75 -11.51 -3.77 -5.98
CA ASN A 75 -11.70 -3.95 -7.42
C ASN A 75 -10.55 -4.71 -8.10
N GLY A 76 -9.48 -5.00 -7.38
CA GLY A 76 -8.30 -5.69 -7.90
C GLY A 76 -8.63 -7.08 -8.41
N ASN A 77 -7.84 -7.52 -9.39
CA ASN A 77 -8.01 -8.84 -9.98
C ASN A 77 -7.56 -9.92 -8.97
N LYS A 78 -8.53 -10.65 -8.40
CA LYS A 78 -8.28 -11.72 -7.42
C LYS A 78 -7.89 -13.05 -8.08
N THR A 79 -7.88 -13.10 -9.40
CA THR A 79 -7.61 -14.32 -10.15
C THR A 79 -6.10 -14.54 -10.19
N CYS A 80 -5.62 -15.46 -9.35
CA CYS A 80 -4.24 -15.94 -9.44
C CYS A 80 -4.15 -16.91 -10.62
N GLU A 81 -3.58 -16.48 -11.73
CA GLU A 81 -3.22 -17.41 -12.81
C GLU A 81 -2.04 -18.26 -12.36
N LYS A 82 -2.21 -19.58 -12.42
CA LYS A 82 -1.24 -20.59 -11.97
C LYS A 82 -0.04 -20.72 -12.90
#